data_AF-A0A8I0KMP3-F1
#
_entry.id   AF-A0A8I0KMP3-F1
#
_cell.length_a   1.000
_cell.length_b   1.000
_cell.length_c   1.000
_cell.angle_alpha   90.00
_cell.angle_beta   90.00
_cell.angle_gamma   90.00
#
_symmetry.space_group_name_H-M   'P 1'
#
loop_
_entity.id
_entity.type
_entity.pdbx_description
1 polymer ?
#
loop_
_entity_poly.entity_id
_entity_poly.type
_entity_poly.pdbx_seq_one_letter_code
_entity_poly.pdbx_strand_id
1 'polypeptide(L)'
;MPSHHTSNTEPASGTNRRRRRGVLLSLALVVGLLSAASSAQAREATTPDPAGGGSSAFDLYKVKVVNNAKGVRVTVRMKPVDWNAESTPVGEFRLLLDTNHKSAGAEFADEVGIPGDGGFRALKGSTAHRESWVTYPFPGTCGKTVRERYDLENGIVVVHVKPKKGCLYHPKYVRVNVRSIQSGYIDDSGYHTYTPARIDHLPYKNSFTPWVKYSRK
;
A
#
# COMPACT_ATOMS: atom_id res chain seq x y z
N MET A 1 -17.90 -61.62 42.22
CA MET A 1 -19.17 -62.31 41.89
C MET A 1 -19.21 -63.57 42.75
N PRO A 2 -20.34 -63.97 43.39
CA PRO A 2 -21.74 -63.51 43.27
C PRO A 2 -22.03 -62.14 43.96
N SER A 3 -23.23 -61.89 44.53
CA SER A 3 -24.49 -61.45 43.88
C SER A 3 -25.66 -61.30 44.89
N HIS A 4 -26.54 -60.28 44.71
CA HIS A 4 -27.85 -60.04 45.39
C HIS A 4 -27.80 -59.74 46.92
N HIS A 5 -28.63 -58.86 47.51
CA HIS A 5 -30.08 -58.68 47.32
C HIS A 5 -30.59 -57.24 47.59
N THR A 6 -31.92 -57.09 47.48
CA THR A 6 -32.71 -55.85 47.28
C THR A 6 -33.59 -55.45 48.48
N SER A 7 -34.23 -54.28 48.34
CA SER A 7 -35.45 -53.76 49.02
C SER A 7 -35.22 -52.66 50.07
N ASN A 8 -36.08 -51.65 50.25
CA ASN A 8 -37.05 -50.89 49.42
C ASN A 8 -37.78 -49.97 50.42
N THR A 9 -37.88 -48.66 50.15
CA THR A 9 -39.02 -47.86 50.65
C THR A 9 -39.24 -46.60 49.80
N GLU A 10 -40.24 -46.67 48.92
CA GLU A 10 -41.05 -45.53 48.48
C GLU A 10 -42.24 -45.37 49.49
N PRO A 11 -43.20 -44.41 49.39
CA PRO A 11 -43.45 -43.48 48.28
C PRO A 11 -43.95 -42.05 48.63
N ALA A 12 -44.29 -41.32 47.55
CA ALA A 12 -45.42 -40.39 47.42
C ALA A 12 -45.37 -38.97 48.05
N SER A 13 -45.17 -37.98 47.16
CA SER A 13 -46.19 -36.96 46.81
C SER A 13 -45.59 -36.10 45.68
N GLY A 14 -46.20 -35.96 44.51
CA GLY A 14 -47.52 -35.34 44.35
C GLY A 14 -47.49 -34.04 43.55
N THR A 15 -46.68 -33.99 42.48
CA THR A 15 -47.06 -33.47 41.16
C THR A 15 -47.29 -31.97 40.88
N ASN A 16 -46.96 -31.64 39.62
CA ASN A 16 -47.56 -30.64 38.72
C ASN A 16 -47.10 -29.16 38.75
N ARG A 17 -46.52 -28.79 37.60
CA ARG A 17 -46.86 -27.59 36.77
C ARG A 17 -46.62 -26.22 37.44
N ARG A 18 -45.82 -25.30 36.88
CA ARG A 18 -45.68 -24.96 35.44
C ARG A 18 -44.47 -24.06 35.21
N ARG A 19 -43.87 -24.19 34.02
CA ARG A 19 -43.07 -23.20 33.27
C ARG A 19 -42.92 -21.79 33.91
N ARG A 20 -41.68 -21.39 34.19
CA ARG A 20 -41.04 -20.25 33.50
C ARG A 20 -39.58 -20.58 33.19
N ARG A 21 -39.24 -20.63 31.89
CA ARG A 21 -37.85 -20.69 31.42
C ARG A 21 -37.21 -19.33 31.69
N GLY A 22 -36.28 -19.27 32.64
CA GLY A 22 -35.35 -18.15 32.80
C GLY A 22 -34.01 -18.52 32.19
N VAL A 23 -33.78 -18.20 30.92
CA VAL A 23 -32.50 -18.46 30.26
C VAL A 23 -31.50 -17.40 30.71
N LEU A 24 -30.69 -17.71 31.73
CA LEU A 24 -29.50 -16.95 32.08
C LEU A 24 -28.27 -17.52 31.35
N LEU A 25 -28.23 -17.29 30.04
CA LEU A 25 -27.00 -17.33 29.24
C LEU A 25 -26.85 -15.99 28.52
N SER A 26 -25.69 -15.34 28.69
CA SER A 26 -25.02 -14.36 27.80
C SER A 26 -24.38 -13.21 28.59
N LEU A 27 -23.25 -13.47 29.25
CA LEU A 27 -22.35 -12.42 29.76
C LEU A 27 -20.88 -12.86 29.66
N ALA A 28 -20.51 -13.29 28.46
CA ALA A 28 -19.14 -13.71 28.11
C ALA A 28 -18.79 -13.32 26.66
N LEU A 29 -19.04 -12.05 26.29
CA LEU A 29 -18.80 -11.59 24.90
C LEU A 29 -18.40 -10.10 24.76
N VAL A 30 -17.81 -9.48 25.80
CA VAL A 30 -17.39 -8.05 25.73
C VAL A 30 -15.94 -7.81 26.23
N VAL A 31 -15.03 -8.78 26.03
CA VAL A 31 -13.58 -8.56 26.18
C VAL A 31 -12.79 -8.97 24.92
N GLY A 32 -13.36 -9.83 24.05
CA GLY A 32 -12.72 -10.29 22.81
C GLY A 32 -12.67 -9.28 21.65
N LEU A 33 -13.43 -8.18 21.72
CA LEU A 33 -13.59 -7.21 20.61
C LEU A 33 -12.69 -5.96 20.71
N LEU A 34 -11.94 -5.79 21.81
CA LEU A 34 -10.93 -4.73 21.96
C LEU A 34 -9.50 -5.18 21.60
N SER A 35 -9.34 -6.41 21.12
CA SER A 35 -8.24 -6.72 20.19
C SER A 35 -8.51 -6.05 18.84
N ALA A 36 -8.49 -4.72 18.83
CA ALA A 36 -8.38 -3.92 17.63
C ALA A 36 -7.24 -4.53 16.81
N ALA A 37 -7.59 -5.17 15.71
CA ALA A 37 -6.65 -5.96 14.94
C ALA A 37 -5.53 -5.01 14.51
N SER A 38 -4.37 -5.10 15.17
CA SER A 38 -3.27 -4.14 15.02
C SER A 38 -3.00 -3.98 13.53
N SER A 39 -3.51 -2.87 13.00
CA SER A 39 -3.71 -2.68 11.58
C SER A 39 -2.33 -2.50 10.98
N ALA A 40 -2.06 -3.15 9.85
CA ALA A 40 -0.86 -2.85 9.07
C ALA A 40 -0.78 -1.33 8.95
N GLN A 41 0.25 -0.72 9.58
CA GLN A 41 0.24 0.71 9.88
C GLN A 41 0.38 1.49 8.57
N ALA A 42 -0.77 1.82 7.98
CA ALA A 42 -0.89 2.81 6.94
C ALA A 42 -0.53 4.16 7.58
N ARG A 43 0.75 4.51 7.51
CA ARG A 43 1.24 5.81 7.95
C ARG A 43 1.08 6.77 6.80
N GLU A 44 0.14 7.68 6.97
CA GLU A 44 -0.17 8.70 6.00
C GLU A 44 0.85 9.83 6.14
N ALA A 45 1.35 10.28 4.99
CA ALA A 45 2.13 11.50 4.87
C ALA A 45 1.51 12.29 3.73
N THR A 46 1.16 13.54 4.02
CA THR A 46 0.84 14.55 3.02
C THR A 46 2.13 15.30 2.75
N THR A 47 2.55 15.35 1.49
CA THR A 47 3.74 16.09 1.06
C THR A 47 3.25 17.30 0.29
N PRO A 48 3.03 18.46 0.94
CA PRO A 48 2.77 19.69 0.19
C PRO A 48 3.99 20.01 -0.69
N ASP A 49 3.73 20.54 -1.88
CA ASP A 49 4.79 21.00 -2.78
C ASP A 49 5.53 22.18 -2.13
N PRO A 50 6.86 22.08 -1.86
CA PRO A 50 7.62 23.18 -1.30
C PRO A 50 7.87 24.34 -2.28
N ALA A 51 7.51 24.22 -3.55
CA ALA A 51 7.66 25.29 -4.55
C ALA A 51 6.61 26.41 -4.45
N GLY A 52 5.49 26.18 -3.74
CA GLY A 52 4.56 27.24 -3.33
C GLY A 52 3.89 28.04 -4.46
N GLY A 53 3.21 27.36 -5.39
CA GLY A 53 2.57 28.00 -6.55
C GLY A 53 1.29 27.32 -7.03
N GLY A 54 0.19 27.47 -6.28
CA GLY A 54 -1.13 26.91 -6.64
C GLY A 54 -1.22 25.38 -6.47
N SER A 55 -2.41 24.81 -6.65
CA SER A 55 -2.60 23.36 -6.62
C SER A 55 -2.17 22.74 -7.96
N SER A 56 -1.04 22.03 -8.00
CA SER A 56 -0.59 21.35 -9.22
C SER A 56 -1.57 20.23 -9.60
N ALA A 57 -1.68 19.93 -10.90
CA ALA A 57 -2.40 18.74 -11.38
C ALA A 57 -1.88 17.42 -10.80
N PHE A 58 -0.73 17.44 -10.13
CA PHE A 58 -0.10 16.28 -9.53
C PHE A 58 0.05 16.34 -7.99
N ASP A 59 -0.68 17.23 -7.31
CA ASP A 59 -0.62 17.38 -5.84
C ASP A 59 -0.83 16.03 -5.13
N LEU A 60 0.10 15.68 -4.23
CA LEU A 60 0.12 14.38 -3.54
C LEU A 60 -0.64 14.44 -2.20
N TYR A 61 -1.91 14.05 -2.21
CA TYR A 61 -2.75 14.07 -1.01
C TYR A 61 -2.36 13.00 0.02
N LYS A 62 -2.05 11.78 -0.43
CA LYS A 62 -1.92 10.63 0.47
C LYS A 62 -1.09 9.51 -0.12
N VAL A 63 -0.08 9.06 0.62
CA VAL A 63 0.67 7.83 0.32
C VAL A 63 0.33 6.77 1.36
N LYS A 64 -0.06 5.58 0.91
CA LYS A 64 -0.30 4.39 1.73
C LYS A 64 0.63 3.26 1.32
N VAL A 65 1.37 2.72 2.28
CA VAL A 65 2.26 1.58 2.09
C VAL A 65 1.78 0.38 2.89
N VAL A 66 1.75 -0.80 2.27
CA VAL A 66 1.44 -2.09 2.90
C VAL A 66 2.59 -3.05 2.59
N ASN A 67 3.06 -3.76 3.62
CA ASN A 67 4.12 -4.76 3.51
C ASN A 67 3.68 -6.02 4.25
N ASN A 68 3.22 -7.03 3.51
CA ASN A 68 2.70 -8.25 4.13
C ASN A 68 2.89 -9.51 3.28
N ALA A 69 2.25 -10.60 3.69
CA ALA A 69 2.31 -11.89 3.01
C ALA A 69 1.97 -11.82 1.50
N LYS A 70 1.16 -10.84 1.07
CA LYS A 70 0.78 -10.60 -0.35
C LYS A 70 1.79 -9.73 -1.11
N GLY A 71 2.87 -9.28 -0.47
CA GLY A 71 3.94 -8.47 -1.06
C GLY A 71 3.96 -7.02 -0.55
N VAL A 72 4.61 -6.15 -1.34
CA VAL A 72 4.68 -4.71 -1.06
C VAL A 72 3.70 -3.99 -1.98
N ARG A 73 2.73 -3.29 -1.41
CA ARG A 73 1.77 -2.47 -2.16
C ARG A 73 1.87 -1.02 -1.73
N VAL A 74 2.11 -0.14 -2.69
CA VAL A 74 2.04 1.30 -2.54
C VAL A 74 0.77 1.78 -3.24
N THR A 75 0.06 2.72 -2.62
CA THR A 75 -1.08 3.39 -3.21
C THR A 75 -0.94 4.88 -2.94
N VAL A 76 -0.90 5.65 -4.01
CA VAL A 76 -0.83 7.11 -3.98
C VAL A 76 -2.19 7.65 -4.40
N ARG A 77 -2.68 8.64 -3.66
CA ARG A 77 -3.76 9.52 -4.10
C ARG A 77 -3.18 10.88 -4.43
N MET A 78 -3.52 11.36 -5.61
CA MET A 78 -3.14 12.66 -6.14
C MET A 78 -4.38 13.40 -6.65
N LYS A 79 -4.21 14.65 -7.10
CA LYS A 79 -5.27 15.35 -7.84
C LYS A 79 -5.67 14.55 -9.10
N PRO A 80 -6.98 14.36 -9.35
CA PRO A 80 -7.46 13.82 -10.62
C PRO A 80 -6.97 14.66 -11.81
N VAL A 81 -6.54 13.98 -12.87
CA VAL A 81 -6.22 14.61 -14.16
C VAL A 81 -7.48 14.57 -15.04
N ASP A 82 -7.92 15.73 -15.50
CA ASP A 82 -8.96 15.84 -16.53
C ASP A 82 -8.30 15.95 -17.90
N TRP A 83 -8.40 14.88 -18.71
CA TRP A 83 -7.87 14.83 -20.06
C TRP A 83 -8.69 15.61 -21.08
N ASN A 84 -9.88 16.10 -20.71
CA ASN A 84 -10.76 16.90 -21.57
C ASN A 84 -10.71 18.39 -21.24
N ALA A 85 -9.86 18.80 -20.29
CA ALA A 85 -9.61 20.21 -19.99
C ALA A 85 -8.89 20.91 -21.15
N GLU A 86 -9.07 22.23 -21.25
CA GLU A 86 -8.40 23.10 -22.24
C GLU A 86 -6.86 22.98 -22.23
N SER A 87 -6.29 22.53 -21.10
CA SER A 87 -4.86 22.21 -20.98
C SER A 87 -4.63 20.85 -20.31
N THR A 88 -3.92 19.94 -20.99
CA THR A 88 -3.45 18.68 -20.42
C THR A 88 -2.12 18.89 -19.70
N PRO A 89 -1.95 18.51 -18.41
CA PRO A 89 -0.70 18.69 -17.68
C PRO A 89 0.39 17.72 -18.17
N VAL A 90 1.63 18.18 -18.25
CA VAL A 90 2.79 17.34 -18.60
C VAL A 90 3.80 17.27 -17.46
N GLY A 91 4.34 16.08 -17.18
CA GLY A 91 5.29 15.88 -16.08
C GLY A 91 5.85 14.46 -15.90
N GLU A 92 6.56 14.25 -14.80
CA GLU A 92 7.08 12.96 -14.32
C GLU A 92 6.41 12.61 -12.98
N PHE A 93 5.90 11.38 -12.85
CA PHE A 93 5.65 10.75 -11.55
C PHE A 93 6.82 9.84 -11.20
N ARG A 94 7.37 9.99 -9.99
CA ARG A 94 8.47 9.15 -9.48
C ARG A 94 8.16 8.62 -8.09
N LEU A 95 8.14 7.30 -7.93
CA LEU A 95 8.07 6.61 -6.65
C LEU A 95 9.38 5.86 -6.39
N LEU A 96 10.01 6.14 -5.26
CA LEU A 96 11.28 5.56 -4.83
C LEU A 96 11.03 4.59 -3.67
N LEU A 97 11.32 3.30 -3.88
CA LEU A 97 11.13 2.25 -2.87
C LEU A 97 12.48 1.88 -2.23
N ASP A 98 12.51 1.95 -0.90
CA ASP A 98 13.63 1.53 -0.06
C ASP A 98 13.18 0.37 0.84
N THR A 99 13.90 -0.75 0.79
CA THR A 99 13.59 -1.97 1.57
C THR A 99 14.70 -2.32 2.58
N ASN A 100 15.77 -1.51 2.62
CA ASN A 100 17.00 -1.83 3.31
C ASN A 100 17.52 -0.67 4.16
N HIS A 101 16.98 -0.58 5.37
CA HIS A 101 17.40 0.35 6.43
C HIS A 101 18.91 0.40 6.77
N LYS A 102 19.73 -0.52 6.26
CA LYS A 102 21.20 -0.50 6.42
C LYS A 102 21.93 0.16 5.25
N SER A 103 21.26 0.43 4.13
CA SER A 103 21.78 1.13 2.96
C SER A 103 21.20 2.55 2.91
N ALA A 104 22.00 3.51 2.45
CA ALA A 104 21.51 4.87 2.23
C ALA A 104 20.71 4.96 0.92
N GLY A 105 19.44 5.39 1.00
CA GLY A 105 18.58 5.69 -0.16
C GLY A 105 17.92 4.48 -0.82
N ALA A 106 16.99 4.77 -1.73
CA ALA A 106 16.14 3.78 -2.40
C ALA A 106 16.93 2.71 -3.20
N GLU A 107 16.32 1.55 -3.33
CA GLU A 107 16.83 0.40 -4.09
C GLU A 107 16.13 0.26 -5.44
N PHE A 108 14.89 0.74 -5.53
CA PHE A 108 14.06 0.70 -6.73
C PHE A 108 13.40 2.05 -6.99
N ALA A 109 13.09 2.30 -8.26
CA ALA A 109 12.28 3.43 -8.71
C ALA A 109 11.18 2.93 -9.64
N ASP A 110 10.09 3.68 -9.64
CA ASP A 110 8.94 3.59 -10.53
C ASP A 110 8.80 4.99 -11.13
N GLU A 111 8.98 5.11 -12.44
CA GLU A 111 9.17 6.39 -13.12
C GLU A 111 8.28 6.43 -14.36
N VAL A 112 7.35 7.38 -14.42
CA VAL A 112 6.29 7.45 -15.44
C VAL A 112 6.14 8.87 -15.96
N GLY A 113 6.20 9.03 -17.28
CA GLY A 113 5.80 10.28 -17.94
C GLY A 113 4.28 10.43 -17.92
N ILE A 114 3.80 11.66 -17.70
CA ILE A 114 2.38 11.99 -17.77
C ILE A 114 2.21 13.11 -18.80
N PRO A 115 1.41 12.92 -19.87
CA PRO A 115 1.08 11.62 -20.46
C PRO A 115 2.36 10.95 -21.00
N GLY A 116 2.44 9.62 -20.95
CA GLY A 116 3.60 8.89 -21.46
C GLY A 116 3.73 7.47 -20.90
N ASP A 117 4.81 6.82 -21.33
CA ASP A 117 5.21 5.51 -20.82
C ASP A 117 6.01 5.64 -19.52
N GLY A 118 6.18 4.51 -18.84
CA GLY A 118 6.93 4.42 -17.59
C GLY A 118 7.22 2.99 -17.18
N GLY A 119 7.92 2.84 -16.06
CA GLY A 119 8.11 1.54 -15.47
C GLY A 119 8.94 1.49 -14.19
N PHE A 120 8.90 0.33 -13.57
CA PHE A 120 9.66 -0.05 -12.39
C PHE A 120 11.04 -0.60 -12.76
N ARG A 121 12.08 -0.22 -12.00
CA ARG A 121 13.46 -0.70 -12.16
C ARG A 121 14.24 -0.67 -10.84
N ALA A 122 15.32 -1.46 -10.76
CA ALA A 122 16.28 -1.33 -9.66
C ALA A 122 17.32 -0.23 -9.95
N LEU A 123 17.61 0.59 -8.95
CA LEU A 123 18.62 1.65 -8.99
C LEU A 123 20.02 1.14 -8.64
N LYS A 124 20.08 0.11 -7.80
CA LYS A 124 21.30 -0.47 -7.21
C LYS A 124 21.55 -1.90 -7.71
N GLY A 125 22.75 -2.42 -7.45
CA GLY A 125 23.15 -3.77 -7.83
C GLY A 125 23.87 -3.86 -9.18
N SER A 126 24.17 -5.08 -9.61
CA SER A 126 24.82 -5.35 -10.90
C SER A 126 23.89 -5.05 -12.08
N THR A 127 24.45 -4.94 -13.29
CA THR A 127 23.66 -4.73 -14.52
C THR A 127 22.60 -5.81 -14.72
N ALA A 128 22.96 -7.10 -14.63
CA ALA A 128 22.01 -8.21 -14.70
C ALA A 128 20.91 -8.16 -13.62
N HIS A 129 21.22 -7.66 -12.41
CA HIS A 129 20.18 -7.43 -11.39
C HIS A 129 19.21 -6.33 -11.84
N ARG A 130 19.72 -5.18 -12.30
CA ARG A 130 18.89 -4.05 -12.75
C ARG A 130 18.01 -4.42 -13.94
N GLU A 131 18.57 -5.07 -14.95
CA GLU A 131 17.84 -5.59 -16.12
C GLU A 131 16.73 -6.57 -15.71
N SER A 132 16.97 -7.44 -14.73
CA SER A 132 15.95 -8.38 -14.24
C SER A 132 14.73 -7.67 -13.65
N TRP A 133 14.86 -6.43 -13.18
CA TRP A 133 13.82 -5.66 -12.51
C TRP A 133 13.00 -4.74 -13.41
N VAL A 134 13.49 -4.43 -14.61
CA VAL A 134 12.82 -3.57 -15.59
C VAL A 134 11.42 -4.11 -15.93
N THR A 135 10.40 -3.25 -16.00
CA THR A 135 9.05 -3.60 -16.49
C THR A 135 8.76 -3.13 -17.92
N TYR A 136 9.39 -2.04 -18.38
CA TYR A 136 9.24 -1.45 -19.71
C TYR A 136 10.61 -1.25 -20.41
N PRO A 137 10.74 -1.48 -21.74
CA PRO A 137 9.70 -1.90 -22.68
C PRO A 137 9.41 -3.41 -22.62
N PHE A 138 10.33 -4.21 -22.09
CA PHE A 138 10.17 -5.66 -21.95
C PHE A 138 10.42 -6.09 -20.50
N PRO A 139 9.46 -6.78 -19.83
CA PRO A 139 9.57 -7.06 -18.42
C PRO A 139 10.55 -8.20 -18.11
N GLY A 140 11.58 -7.89 -17.32
CA GLY A 140 12.56 -8.85 -16.80
C GLY A 140 11.99 -9.87 -15.81
N THR A 141 12.81 -10.85 -15.42
CA THR A 141 12.39 -11.99 -14.55
C THR A 141 11.79 -11.58 -13.20
N CYS A 142 12.22 -10.45 -12.64
CA CYS A 142 11.66 -9.83 -11.44
C CYS A 142 10.68 -8.69 -11.77
N GLY A 143 10.87 -7.95 -12.86
CA GLY A 143 9.87 -6.98 -13.37
C GLY A 143 8.48 -7.63 -13.56
N LYS A 144 8.42 -8.87 -14.06
CA LYS A 144 7.19 -9.70 -14.14
C LYS A 144 6.44 -9.90 -12.80
N THR A 145 7.03 -9.55 -11.66
CA THR A 145 6.36 -9.59 -10.33
C THR A 145 5.65 -8.28 -9.96
N VAL A 146 6.00 -7.18 -10.61
CA VAL A 146 5.44 -5.85 -10.38
C VAL A 146 4.11 -5.72 -11.12
N ARG A 147 3.14 -5.04 -10.51
CA ARG A 147 1.87 -4.67 -11.13
C ARG A 147 1.63 -3.20 -10.86
N GLU A 148 1.63 -2.45 -11.94
CA GLU A 148 1.45 -1.01 -11.98
C GLU A 148 0.02 -0.71 -12.46
N ARG A 149 -0.63 0.31 -11.91
CA ARG A 149 -1.91 0.86 -12.39
C ARG A 149 -1.87 2.36 -12.19
N TYR A 150 -1.93 3.10 -13.30
CA TYR A 150 -2.04 4.55 -13.36
C TYR A 150 -3.47 4.87 -13.77
N ASP A 151 -4.26 5.29 -12.79
CA ASP A 151 -5.68 5.63 -12.92
C ASP A 151 -5.80 7.12 -12.58
N LEU A 152 -5.19 7.92 -13.44
CA LEU A 152 -4.92 9.34 -13.22
C LEU A 152 -6.22 10.17 -13.25
N GLU A 153 -7.21 9.74 -14.04
CA GLU A 153 -8.57 10.28 -14.04
C GLU A 153 -9.26 10.21 -12.67
N ASN A 154 -8.94 9.20 -11.85
CA ASN A 154 -9.44 9.05 -10.49
C ASN A 154 -8.42 9.47 -9.42
N GLY A 155 -7.27 10.05 -9.85
CA GLY A 155 -6.17 10.43 -8.98
C GLY A 155 -5.56 9.26 -8.21
N ILE A 156 -5.44 8.07 -8.81
CA ILE A 156 -4.92 6.86 -8.15
C ILE A 156 -3.72 6.27 -8.90
N VAL A 157 -2.60 6.10 -8.19
CA VAL A 157 -1.48 5.27 -8.65
C VAL A 157 -1.28 4.10 -7.70
N VAL A 158 -1.13 2.89 -8.24
CA VAL A 158 -0.89 1.66 -7.46
C VAL A 158 0.29 0.88 -8.02
N VAL A 159 1.32 0.69 -7.19
CA VAL A 159 2.44 -0.22 -7.46
C VAL A 159 2.35 -1.40 -6.50
N HIS A 160 2.29 -2.62 -7.03
CA HIS A 160 2.24 -3.86 -6.24
C HIS A 160 3.34 -4.82 -6.68
N VAL A 161 4.37 -4.97 -5.86
CA VAL A 161 5.42 -5.99 -6.04
C VAL A 161 4.99 -7.28 -5.36
N LYS A 162 4.69 -8.31 -6.14
CA LYS A 162 4.34 -9.65 -5.63
C LYS A 162 5.57 -10.34 -5.04
N PRO A 163 5.45 -11.08 -3.92
CA PRO A 163 6.58 -11.69 -3.25
C PRO A 163 7.10 -12.89 -4.05
N LYS A 164 8.37 -12.88 -4.45
CA LYS A 164 9.00 -13.98 -5.19
C LYS A 164 10.44 -14.19 -4.70
N LYS A 165 10.79 -15.42 -4.30
CA LYS A 165 12.18 -15.79 -3.94
C LYS A 165 13.12 -15.51 -5.12
N GLY A 166 14.30 -14.97 -4.85
CA GLY A 166 15.25 -14.49 -5.87
C GLY A 166 14.93 -13.09 -6.43
N CYS A 167 13.74 -12.56 -6.13
CA CYS A 167 13.37 -11.15 -6.31
C CYS A 167 13.06 -10.57 -4.92
N LEU A 168 12.18 -9.57 -4.83
CA LEU A 168 11.72 -9.03 -3.54
C LEU A 168 10.80 -10.04 -2.85
N TYR A 169 11.23 -10.61 -1.73
CA TYR A 169 10.46 -11.58 -0.94
C TYR A 169 10.38 -11.14 0.52
N HIS A 170 9.16 -10.76 0.95
CA HIS A 170 8.82 -10.38 2.34
C HIS A 170 9.88 -9.49 3.03
N PRO A 171 10.21 -8.31 2.46
CA PRO A 171 11.24 -7.42 3.01
C PRO A 171 10.87 -7.00 4.43
N LYS A 172 11.84 -7.07 5.37
CA LYS A 172 11.58 -6.86 6.81
C LYS A 172 10.97 -5.49 7.11
N TYR A 173 11.36 -4.47 6.35
CA TYR A 173 10.84 -3.11 6.40
C TYR A 173 10.76 -2.55 4.98
N VAL A 174 9.85 -1.61 4.75
CA VAL A 174 9.83 -0.78 3.54
C VAL A 174 9.53 0.68 3.90
N ARG A 175 9.96 1.61 3.07
CA ARG A 175 9.50 2.99 3.03
C ARG A 175 9.51 3.49 1.59
N VAL A 176 8.74 4.53 1.30
CA VAL A 176 8.72 5.14 -0.03
C VAL A 176 8.90 6.64 0.05
N ASN A 177 9.51 7.22 -0.98
CA ASN A 177 9.33 8.63 -1.31
C ASN A 177 8.54 8.71 -2.61
N VAL A 178 7.64 9.67 -2.72
CA VAL A 178 6.80 9.86 -3.91
C VAL A 178 6.93 11.31 -4.33
N ARG A 179 7.01 11.52 -5.64
CA ARG A 179 7.13 12.82 -6.29
C ARG A 179 6.27 12.87 -7.53
N SER A 180 5.89 14.10 -7.81
CA SER A 180 5.40 14.56 -9.09
C SER A 180 6.19 15.80 -9.47
N ILE A 181 6.47 15.96 -10.75
CA ILE A 181 7.26 17.06 -11.29
C ILE A 181 6.51 17.54 -12.53
N GLN A 182 5.91 18.73 -12.46
CA GLN A 182 5.28 19.32 -13.63
C GLN A 182 6.36 19.94 -14.53
N SER A 183 6.46 19.45 -15.77
CA SER A 183 7.38 19.96 -16.79
C SER A 183 6.69 20.77 -17.87
N GLY A 184 5.36 20.94 -17.79
CA GLY A 184 4.63 21.76 -18.74
C GLY A 184 3.13 21.51 -18.77
N TYR A 185 2.53 21.85 -19.90
CA TYR A 185 1.17 21.48 -20.31
C TYR A 185 1.05 21.47 -21.84
N ILE A 186 -0.02 20.89 -22.37
CA ILE A 186 -0.39 20.91 -23.79
C ILE A 186 -1.76 21.59 -23.90
N ASP A 187 -1.89 22.57 -24.79
CA ASP A 187 -3.16 23.20 -25.17
C ASP A 187 -3.34 23.23 -26.71
N ASP A 188 -4.37 23.91 -27.20
CA ASP A 188 -4.65 24.08 -28.64
C ASP A 188 -3.50 24.74 -29.44
N SER A 189 -2.61 25.48 -28.78
CA SER A 189 -1.42 26.10 -29.40
C SER A 189 -0.17 25.23 -29.32
N GLY A 190 -0.21 24.10 -28.59
CA GLY A 190 0.82 23.08 -28.54
C GLY A 190 1.41 22.85 -27.15
N TYR A 191 2.68 22.42 -27.11
CA TYR A 191 3.37 22.11 -25.85
C TYR A 191 4.05 23.34 -25.26
N HIS A 192 3.66 23.68 -24.02
CA HIS A 192 4.27 24.73 -23.21
C HIS A 192 5.15 24.11 -22.15
N THR A 193 6.44 24.45 -22.17
CA THR A 193 7.43 23.84 -21.27
C THR A 193 7.66 24.68 -20.02
N TYR A 194 7.70 24.01 -18.87
CA TYR A 194 8.31 24.52 -17.65
C TYR A 194 9.64 23.80 -17.47
N THR A 195 10.70 24.52 -17.10
CA THR A 195 12.00 23.88 -16.81
C THR A 195 12.04 23.51 -15.32
N PRO A 196 11.95 22.22 -14.94
CA PRO A 196 12.03 21.84 -13.54
C PRO A 196 13.45 22.06 -13.04
N ALA A 197 13.61 22.44 -11.77
CA ALA A 197 14.92 22.54 -11.16
C ALA A 197 15.48 21.13 -10.90
N ARG A 198 16.81 20.98 -10.95
CA ARG A 198 17.48 19.71 -10.65
C ARG A 198 17.07 19.11 -9.29
N ILE A 199 16.70 19.96 -8.32
CA ILE A 199 16.26 19.55 -6.98
C ILE A 199 14.88 18.88 -6.96
N ASP A 200 14.04 19.11 -7.97
CA ASP A 200 12.70 18.53 -8.10
C ASP A 200 12.78 17.03 -8.46
N HIS A 201 13.87 16.61 -9.10
CA HIS A 201 14.16 15.20 -9.39
C HIS A 201 14.87 14.45 -8.23
N LEU A 202 15.35 15.15 -7.19
CA LEU A 202 16.16 14.57 -6.08
C LEU A 202 15.35 14.43 -4.78
N PRO A 203 15.33 13.26 -4.11
CA PRO A 203 14.55 13.06 -2.89
C PRO A 203 14.93 14.04 -1.76
N TYR A 204 13.97 14.83 -1.27
CA TYR A 204 14.17 15.76 -0.15
C TYR A 204 14.58 14.99 1.11
N LYS A 205 15.50 15.58 1.87
CA LYS A 205 15.89 15.08 3.18
C LYS A 205 14.64 14.88 4.06
N ASN A 206 14.52 13.71 4.67
CA ASN A 206 13.38 13.31 5.52
C ASN A 206 12.01 13.13 4.84
N SER A 207 11.90 13.18 3.50
CA SER A 207 10.60 13.05 2.78
C SER A 207 10.14 11.62 2.48
N PHE A 208 10.81 10.59 3.01
CA PHE A 208 10.31 9.22 2.95
C PHE A 208 9.22 8.99 4.00
N THR A 209 8.23 8.15 3.69
CA THR A 209 7.29 7.63 4.68
C THR A 209 8.06 6.97 5.84
N PRO A 210 7.52 6.93 7.07
CA PRO A 210 8.13 6.13 8.12
C PRO A 210 8.17 4.64 7.74
N TRP A 211 9.11 3.89 8.32
CA TRP A 211 9.30 2.47 8.02
C TRP A 211 8.06 1.62 8.36
N VAL A 212 7.55 0.88 7.37
CA VAL A 212 6.47 -0.10 7.51
C VAL A 212 7.09 -1.51 7.63
N LYS A 213 7.01 -2.07 8.83
CA LYS A 213 7.48 -3.43 9.15
C LYS A 213 6.59 -4.49 8.48
N TYR A 214 7.21 -5.59 8.05
CA TYR A 214 6.49 -6.75 7.51
C TYR A 214 5.45 -7.31 8.49
N SER A 215 4.24 -7.57 7.98
CA SER A 215 3.15 -8.27 8.67
C SER A 215 2.87 -9.64 8.04
N ARG A 216 2.59 -10.65 8.87
CA ARG A 216 2.07 -11.95 8.37
C ARG A 216 0.55 -11.93 8.06
N LYS A 217 -0.15 -10.86 8.45
CA LYS A 217 -1.58 -10.60 8.18
C LYS A 217 -1.78 -9.95 6.81
#